data_AF-A0A7Z7BCF5-F1
#
_entry.id   AF-A0A7Z7BCF5-F1
#
_cell.length_a   1.000
_cell.length_b   1.000
_cell.length_c   1.000
_cell.angle_alpha   90.00
_cell.angle_beta   90.00
_cell.angle_gamma   90.00
#
_symmetry.space_group_name_H-M   'P 1'
#
loop_
_entity.id
_entity.type
_entity.pdbx_description
1 polymer ?
#
loop_
_entity_poly.entity_id
_entity_poly.type
_entity_poly.pdbx_seq_one_letter_code
_entity_poly.pdbx_strand_id
1 'polypeptide(L)'
;MEIGMSLKAFGCGVAVPFIVVGAVHIFAGPATIVQPIEVSEEFKKSGYTEQALQRMLVDTLGELRLTAKGVTPESKDAQVVLSEFNLPDFSMPGTGFSMRSLIDYARALLKLDSSVYGSMTGTKSNFSVDLTLRDPQGEAFSVHRMTSTRELPVHGSGQKPTNGSSGTLAVEETLRRAAMEILKHQSVLLYADNLLQNQQHQCFSESGKCDFREVQETYDQIAAGVGAEQPTSQKRQASWLTLALVKLHVVNDDQDSADDNAPWAELMLSKIYDLVGDYGGAVEHARVIVERSRQDKSWAKALPWAYYNWGVALNDLGCYAAGAEVLTEAVNQNPQYAPAHNALSRSYNALAEAKGNSESTQASLTRYRAKAQVEAEQAIKLNPGYQEAYVNLGDALRPPLVSSSDLHTGVERARKMYEKAIALNAESAGRARQQLALMPGGSVAHVVEWNSKKRPECRKGIPSSLLEASGCSDAEIRSGASRRIEFTSAERARMPTPGTCRELSLQHQENKLLKTADKENGEITALALHVEGATHKSADR
;
A
#
# COMPACT_ATOMS: atom_id res chain seq x y z
N MET A 1 61.14 23.48 -18.99
CA MET A 1 60.74 22.58 -20.08
C MET A 1 59.25 22.34 -19.91
N GLU A 2 58.45 23.23 -20.48
CA GLU A 2 57.00 23.05 -20.57
C GLU A 2 56.73 21.97 -21.62
N ILE A 3 55.92 20.97 -21.28
CA ILE A 3 55.24 20.15 -22.26
C ILE A 3 53.77 20.11 -21.83
N GLY A 4 52.99 21.01 -22.43
CA GLY A 4 51.53 20.94 -22.38
C GLY A 4 51.06 19.71 -23.16
N MET A 5 50.19 18.91 -22.55
CA MET A 5 49.40 17.92 -23.28
C MET A 5 47.97 18.42 -23.43
N SER A 6 47.63 18.64 -24.69
CA SER A 6 46.35 19.05 -25.24
C SER A 6 45.20 18.13 -24.81
N LEU A 7 44.19 18.70 -24.15
CA LEU A 7 42.85 18.14 -24.11
C LEU A 7 42.10 18.57 -25.38
N LYS A 8 41.78 17.62 -26.26
CA LYS A 8 40.55 17.66 -27.06
C LYS A 8 40.15 16.28 -27.61
N ALA A 9 38.98 15.85 -27.14
CA ALA A 9 37.92 15.10 -27.84
C ALA A 9 38.17 13.63 -28.25
N PHE A 10 37.70 12.71 -27.41
CA PHE A 10 36.88 11.57 -27.87
C PHE A 10 35.62 11.50 -27.01
N GLY A 11 34.46 11.54 -27.65
CA GLY A 11 33.15 11.63 -26.99
C GLY A 11 32.76 10.34 -26.30
N CYS A 12 32.85 10.33 -24.97
CA CYS A 12 32.26 9.32 -24.07
C CYS A 12 31.73 10.00 -22.78
N GLY A 13 31.23 11.23 -22.89
CA GLY A 13 30.99 12.11 -21.73
C GLY A 13 29.65 11.96 -21.01
N VAL A 14 28.74 11.07 -21.45
CA VAL A 14 27.41 10.95 -20.83
C VAL A 14 27.00 9.48 -20.58
N ALA A 15 27.52 8.51 -21.33
CA ALA A 15 27.18 7.10 -21.13
C ALA A 15 27.90 6.47 -19.91
N VAL A 16 29.13 6.88 -19.62
CA VAL A 16 29.94 6.30 -18.54
C VAL A 16 29.35 6.57 -17.14
N PRO A 17 28.91 7.78 -16.76
CA PRO A 17 28.31 7.97 -15.44
C PRO A 17 26.97 7.24 -15.27
N PHE A 18 26.13 7.11 -16.31
CA PHE A 18 24.89 6.34 -16.22
C PHE A 18 25.12 4.83 -16.11
N ILE A 19 26.11 4.29 -16.84
CA ILE A 19 26.54 2.89 -16.69
C ILE A 19 27.14 2.68 -15.30
N VAL A 20 27.95 3.61 -14.78
CA VAL A 20 28.57 3.52 -13.45
C VAL A 20 27.54 3.65 -12.32
N VAL A 21 26.53 4.52 -12.42
CA VAL A 21 25.48 4.65 -11.38
C VAL A 21 24.52 3.45 -11.40
N GLY A 22 24.10 2.99 -12.60
CA GLY A 22 23.27 1.79 -12.74
C GLY A 22 24.02 0.50 -12.35
N ALA A 23 25.31 0.43 -12.69
CA ALA A 23 26.23 -0.59 -12.20
C ALA A 23 26.29 -0.54 -10.67
N VAL A 24 26.63 0.59 -10.05
CA VAL A 24 26.86 0.69 -8.60
C VAL A 24 25.65 0.22 -7.78
N HIS A 25 24.41 0.41 -8.24
CA HIS A 25 23.23 -0.16 -7.56
C HIS A 25 23.14 -1.69 -7.66
N ILE A 26 23.50 -2.30 -8.79
CA ILE A 26 23.57 -3.76 -8.95
C ILE A 26 24.78 -4.33 -8.19
N PHE A 27 25.90 -3.59 -8.14
CA PHE A 27 27.15 -4.03 -7.53
C PHE A 27 27.24 -3.82 -6.01
N ALA A 28 26.44 -2.94 -5.41
CA ALA A 28 26.52 -2.58 -3.98
C ALA A 28 25.33 -3.04 -3.12
N GLY A 29 24.17 -3.37 -3.70
CA GLY A 29 23.00 -3.83 -2.94
C GLY A 29 23.09 -5.30 -2.52
N PRO A 30 22.38 -5.71 -1.45
CA PRO A 30 22.28 -7.12 -1.06
C PRO A 30 21.58 -7.93 -2.16
N ALA A 31 22.01 -9.17 -2.38
CA ALA A 31 21.35 -10.09 -3.30
C ALA A 31 20.91 -11.38 -2.62
N THR A 32 19.91 -12.06 -3.20
CA THR A 32 19.56 -13.44 -2.89
C THR A 32 19.94 -14.31 -4.09
N ILE A 33 20.96 -15.13 -3.92
CA ILE A 33 21.46 -16.04 -4.95
C ILE A 33 20.76 -17.39 -4.81
N VAL A 34 19.96 -17.76 -5.79
CA VAL A 34 19.30 -19.08 -5.83
C VAL A 34 20.22 -20.06 -6.54
N GLN A 35 20.69 -21.09 -5.85
CA GLN A 35 21.52 -22.16 -6.42
C GLN A 35 20.65 -23.17 -7.21
N PRO A 36 21.25 -23.99 -8.09
CA PRO A 36 20.54 -25.10 -8.72
C PRO A 36 19.86 -25.99 -7.68
N ILE A 37 18.55 -26.23 -7.86
CA ILE A 37 17.76 -27.05 -6.94
C ILE A 37 17.91 -28.50 -7.40
N GLU A 38 18.49 -29.36 -6.56
CA GLU A 38 18.73 -30.77 -6.90
C GLU A 38 17.41 -31.49 -7.20
N VAL A 39 17.38 -32.31 -8.25
CA VAL A 39 16.17 -33.01 -8.68
C VAL A 39 16.38 -34.51 -8.70
N SER A 40 15.48 -35.25 -8.06
CA SER A 40 15.49 -36.72 -8.13
C SER A 40 15.36 -37.25 -9.58
N GLU A 41 15.98 -38.39 -9.87
CA GLU A 41 16.00 -38.99 -11.23
C GLU A 41 14.60 -39.22 -11.82
N GLU A 42 13.62 -39.50 -10.98
CA GLU A 42 12.23 -39.72 -11.40
C GLU A 42 11.54 -38.42 -11.85
N PHE A 43 11.91 -37.28 -11.27
CA PHE A 43 11.51 -35.96 -11.72
C PHE A 43 12.29 -35.50 -12.95
N LYS A 44 13.57 -35.88 -13.08
CA LYS A 44 14.34 -35.62 -14.31
C LYS A 44 13.72 -36.31 -15.53
N LYS A 45 13.35 -37.59 -15.38
CA LYS A 45 12.59 -38.36 -16.40
C LYS A 45 11.24 -37.72 -16.74
N SER A 46 10.70 -36.94 -15.81
CA SER A 46 9.44 -36.24 -15.93
C SER A 46 9.52 -34.91 -16.69
N GLY A 47 10.73 -34.49 -17.08
CA GLY A 47 11.02 -33.28 -17.86
C GLY A 47 11.48 -32.08 -17.03
N TYR A 48 11.65 -32.23 -15.71
CA TYR A 48 12.16 -31.16 -14.85
C TYR A 48 13.68 -31.14 -14.81
N THR A 49 14.26 -29.96 -14.85
CA THR A 49 15.70 -29.76 -14.69
C THR A 49 15.99 -28.88 -13.48
N GLU A 50 17.19 -29.01 -12.92
CA GLU A 50 17.65 -28.22 -11.77
C GLU A 50 17.61 -26.72 -12.11
N GLN A 51 18.01 -26.34 -13.33
CA GLN A 51 17.97 -24.97 -13.82
C GLN A 51 16.54 -24.44 -14.03
N ALA A 52 15.60 -25.31 -14.41
CA ALA A 52 14.19 -24.91 -14.58
C ALA A 52 13.56 -24.55 -13.22
N LEU A 53 13.82 -25.35 -12.19
CA LEU A 53 13.31 -25.06 -10.84
C LEU A 53 14.00 -23.85 -10.21
N GLN A 54 15.31 -23.71 -10.43
CA GLN A 54 16.06 -22.52 -10.02
C GLN A 54 15.43 -21.26 -10.62
N ARG A 55 15.18 -21.23 -11.94
CA ARG A 55 14.52 -20.09 -12.61
C ARG A 55 13.12 -19.85 -12.08
N MET A 56 12.31 -20.89 -11.90
CA MET A 56 10.96 -20.76 -11.35
C MET A 56 10.98 -20.11 -9.95
N LEU A 57 11.92 -20.49 -9.09
CA LEU A 57 12.06 -19.89 -7.76
C LEU A 57 12.56 -18.44 -7.83
N VAL A 58 13.53 -18.13 -8.70
CA VAL A 58 14.00 -16.76 -8.95
C VAL A 58 12.85 -15.87 -9.41
N ASP A 59 12.11 -16.32 -10.42
CA ASP A 59 10.97 -15.60 -10.98
C ASP A 59 9.89 -15.39 -9.91
N THR A 60 9.57 -16.43 -9.14
CA THR A 60 8.56 -16.36 -8.07
C THR A 60 8.95 -15.37 -6.97
N LEU A 61 10.18 -15.42 -6.48
CA LEU A 61 10.67 -14.46 -5.47
C LEU A 61 10.67 -13.02 -6.02
N GLY A 62 11.05 -12.85 -7.29
CA GLY A 62 10.97 -11.57 -7.99
C GLY A 62 9.54 -11.04 -8.08
N GLU A 63 8.59 -11.87 -8.49
CA GLU A 63 7.17 -11.53 -8.53
C GLU A 63 6.60 -11.13 -7.18
N LEU A 64 6.90 -11.88 -6.11
CA LEU A 64 6.42 -11.57 -4.76
C LEU A 64 6.95 -10.22 -4.27
N ARG A 65 8.22 -9.91 -4.52
CA ARG A 65 8.82 -8.62 -4.17
C ARG A 65 8.20 -7.47 -4.97
N LEU A 66 7.97 -7.65 -6.27
CA LEU A 66 7.29 -6.67 -7.11
C LEU A 66 5.84 -6.45 -6.67
N THR A 67 5.15 -7.52 -6.30
CA THR A 67 3.78 -7.48 -5.76
C THR A 67 3.73 -6.65 -4.49
N ALA A 68 4.64 -6.90 -3.54
CA ALA A 68 4.71 -6.14 -2.29
C ALA A 68 5.00 -4.65 -2.51
N LYS A 69 5.92 -4.30 -3.42
CA LYS A 69 6.19 -2.91 -3.83
C LYS A 69 4.95 -2.17 -4.36
N GLY A 70 3.96 -2.90 -4.89
CA GLY A 70 2.68 -2.32 -5.32
C GLY A 70 1.70 -2.04 -4.18
N VAL A 71 1.91 -2.63 -2.99
CA VAL A 71 1.03 -2.50 -1.83
C VAL A 71 1.49 -1.34 -0.93
N THR A 72 2.78 -1.30 -0.61
CA THR A 72 3.39 -0.25 0.21
C THR A 72 4.17 0.74 -0.64
N PRO A 73 3.80 2.05 -0.67
CA PRO A 73 4.29 3.02 -1.65
C PRO A 73 5.81 3.25 -1.69
N GLU A 74 6.50 3.18 -0.54
CA GLU A 74 7.95 3.42 -0.45
C GLU A 74 8.65 2.50 0.58
N SER A 75 8.22 1.24 0.69
CA SER A 75 8.97 0.27 1.49
C SER A 75 10.36 0.07 0.90
N LYS A 76 11.42 0.19 1.72
CA LYS A 76 12.80 -0.07 1.29
C LYS A 76 12.96 -1.56 1.04
N ASP A 77 12.95 -1.97 -0.23
CA ASP A 77 13.46 -3.27 -0.65
C ASP A 77 14.60 -3.09 -1.66
N ALA A 78 15.82 -3.14 -1.12
CA ALA A 78 17.06 -3.04 -1.87
C ALA A 78 17.57 -4.41 -2.36
N GLN A 79 16.90 -5.51 -2.02
CA GLN A 79 17.39 -6.84 -2.30
C GLN A 79 16.99 -7.31 -3.71
N VAL A 80 17.96 -7.82 -4.46
CA VAL A 80 17.77 -8.36 -5.82
C VAL A 80 17.85 -9.89 -5.77
N VAL A 81 16.98 -10.58 -6.51
CA VAL A 81 16.99 -12.06 -6.59
C VAL A 81 17.60 -12.48 -7.92
N LEU A 82 18.61 -13.35 -7.88
CA LEU A 82 19.40 -13.73 -9.05
C LEU A 82 19.68 -15.23 -9.05
N SER A 83 19.76 -15.83 -10.24
CA SER A 83 20.25 -17.20 -10.41
C SER A 83 21.77 -17.30 -10.28
N GLU A 84 22.47 -16.26 -10.72
CA GLU A 84 23.93 -16.13 -10.66
C GLU A 84 24.30 -14.65 -10.73
N PHE A 85 25.47 -14.30 -10.21
CA PHE A 85 26.02 -12.95 -10.34
C PHE A 85 26.87 -12.86 -11.61
N ASN A 86 26.26 -12.45 -12.73
CA ASN A 86 26.93 -12.47 -14.03
C ASN A 86 27.60 -11.12 -14.36
N LEU A 87 28.87 -10.98 -13.95
CA LEU A 87 29.63 -9.74 -14.12
C LEU A 87 30.50 -9.73 -15.39
N PRO A 88 30.77 -8.56 -16.00
CA PRO A 88 31.77 -8.44 -17.06
C PRO A 88 33.14 -8.90 -16.56
N ASP A 89 33.72 -9.92 -17.21
CA ASP A 89 35.03 -10.47 -16.84
C ASP A 89 36.13 -9.72 -17.59
N PHE A 90 36.72 -8.72 -16.94
CA PHE A 90 37.94 -8.07 -17.44
C PHE A 90 39.03 -8.11 -16.38
N SER A 91 40.27 -8.32 -16.85
CA SER A 91 41.46 -8.36 -16.00
C SER A 91 41.86 -6.95 -15.58
N MET A 92 42.11 -6.76 -14.28
CA MET A 92 42.63 -5.51 -13.74
C MET A 92 44.13 -5.36 -14.09
N PRO A 93 44.53 -4.30 -14.83
CA PRO A 93 45.92 -4.11 -15.23
C PRO A 93 46.87 -4.12 -14.03
N GLY A 94 47.93 -4.93 -14.11
CA GLY A 94 48.99 -4.97 -13.08
C GLY A 94 48.69 -5.78 -11.82
N THR A 95 47.50 -6.39 -11.69
CA THR A 95 47.13 -7.17 -10.47
C THR A 95 47.04 -8.67 -10.71
N GLY A 96 46.84 -9.12 -11.96
CA GLY A 96 46.64 -10.54 -12.29
C GLY A 96 45.27 -11.11 -11.88
N PHE A 97 44.42 -10.32 -11.22
CA PHE A 97 43.08 -10.73 -10.81
C PHE A 97 42.00 -10.25 -11.79
N SER A 98 40.93 -11.03 -11.94
CA SER A 98 39.72 -10.56 -12.62
C SER A 98 38.91 -9.64 -11.70
N MET A 99 38.24 -8.64 -12.29
CA MET A 99 37.31 -7.80 -11.53
C MET A 99 36.20 -8.60 -10.86
N ARG A 100 35.75 -9.68 -11.50
CA ARG A 100 34.75 -10.58 -10.95
C ARG A 100 35.21 -11.16 -9.61
N SER A 101 36.40 -11.75 -9.56
CA SER A 101 36.94 -12.34 -8.32
C SER A 101 37.13 -11.31 -7.21
N LEU A 102 37.52 -10.08 -7.56
CA LEU A 102 37.66 -8.99 -6.58
C LEU A 102 36.30 -8.58 -6.00
N ILE A 103 35.26 -8.49 -6.83
CA ILE A 103 33.90 -8.16 -6.41
C ILE A 103 33.31 -9.29 -5.57
N ASP A 104 33.43 -10.54 -6.01
CA ASP A 104 32.95 -11.70 -5.26
C ASP A 104 33.62 -11.76 -3.87
N TYR A 105 34.94 -11.53 -3.83
CA TYR A 105 35.67 -11.43 -2.57
C TYR A 105 35.18 -10.27 -1.70
N ALA A 106 34.97 -9.09 -2.27
CA ALA A 106 34.46 -7.92 -1.54
C ALA A 106 33.05 -8.18 -0.99
N ARG A 107 32.14 -8.77 -1.77
CA ARG A 107 30.78 -9.10 -1.33
C ARG A 107 30.76 -10.18 -0.25
N ALA A 108 31.63 -11.17 -0.35
CA ALA A 108 31.81 -12.19 0.68
C ALA A 108 32.36 -11.60 1.98
N LEU A 109 33.34 -10.68 1.91
CA LEU A 109 33.84 -9.95 3.08
C LEU A 109 32.77 -9.06 3.72
N LEU A 110 31.95 -8.41 2.90
CA LEU A 110 30.89 -7.50 3.35
C LEU A 110 29.63 -8.23 3.80
N LYS A 111 29.57 -9.57 3.66
CA LYS A 111 28.39 -10.38 4.03
C LYS A 111 27.10 -9.76 3.49
N LEU A 112 27.04 -9.52 2.18
CA LEU A 112 25.91 -8.84 1.54
C LEU A 112 24.83 -9.82 1.04
N ASP A 113 25.23 -11.05 0.73
CA ASP A 113 24.41 -11.95 -0.07
C ASP A 113 23.84 -13.09 0.75
N SER A 114 22.53 -13.29 0.61
CA SER A 114 21.87 -14.51 1.04
C SER A 114 21.93 -15.55 -0.08
N SER A 115 21.88 -16.84 0.26
CA SER A 115 21.77 -17.90 -0.73
C SER A 115 20.62 -18.85 -0.41
N VAL A 116 19.94 -19.34 -1.43
CA VAL A 116 18.90 -20.34 -1.32
C VAL A 116 19.33 -21.57 -2.09
N TYR A 117 19.31 -22.73 -1.44
CA TYR A 117 19.67 -24.00 -2.04
C TYR A 117 18.81 -25.12 -1.48
N GLY A 118 18.77 -26.26 -2.16
CA GLY A 118 17.99 -27.38 -1.68
C GLY A 118 17.71 -28.42 -2.75
N SER A 119 16.70 -29.24 -2.49
CA SER A 119 16.36 -30.38 -3.34
C SER A 119 14.85 -30.57 -3.47
N MET A 120 14.46 -31.22 -4.55
CA MET A 120 13.12 -31.69 -4.81
C MET A 120 13.12 -33.19 -5.08
N THR A 121 12.43 -33.92 -4.21
CA THR A 121 12.42 -35.38 -4.21
C THR A 121 11.00 -35.93 -4.33
N GLY A 122 10.83 -37.05 -5.04
CA GLY A 122 9.55 -37.77 -5.13
C GLY A 122 9.11 -38.01 -6.57
N THR A 123 7.80 -37.96 -6.80
CA THR A 123 7.15 -38.22 -8.10
C THR A 123 6.21 -37.08 -8.50
N LYS A 124 5.75 -37.02 -9.75
CA LYS A 124 4.78 -36.01 -10.23
C LYS A 124 3.51 -35.87 -9.36
N SER A 125 3.13 -36.92 -8.63
CA SER A 125 1.90 -36.98 -7.81
C SER A 125 2.13 -36.82 -6.31
N ASN A 126 3.35 -37.00 -5.85
CA ASN A 126 3.72 -36.88 -4.43
C ASN A 126 5.19 -36.49 -4.35
N PHE A 127 5.46 -35.27 -3.96
CA PHE A 127 6.82 -34.73 -3.90
C PHE A 127 7.02 -33.83 -2.70
N SER A 128 8.28 -33.69 -2.30
CA SER A 128 8.72 -32.75 -1.29
C SER A 128 9.73 -31.77 -1.87
N VAL A 129 9.59 -30.51 -1.47
CA VAL A 129 10.56 -29.46 -1.71
C VAL A 129 11.21 -29.13 -0.37
N ASP A 130 12.52 -29.33 -0.29
CA ASP A 130 13.35 -29.02 0.89
C ASP A 130 14.31 -27.90 0.49
N LEU A 131 14.04 -26.67 0.93
CA LEU A 131 14.90 -25.50 0.69
C LEU A 131 15.53 -25.00 1.98
N THR A 132 16.73 -24.44 1.87
CA THR A 132 17.45 -23.78 2.95
C THR A 132 17.83 -22.38 2.49
N LEU A 133 17.42 -21.38 3.27
CA LEU A 133 17.90 -20.02 3.16
C LEU A 133 19.12 -19.88 4.07
N ARG A 134 20.26 -19.53 3.51
CA ARG A 134 21.42 -19.07 4.26
C ARG A 134 21.45 -17.55 4.19
N ASP A 135 21.39 -16.91 5.34
CA ASP A 135 21.49 -15.45 5.44
C ASP A 135 22.92 -14.96 5.17
N PRO A 136 23.14 -13.64 5.05
CA PRO A 136 24.47 -13.12 4.81
C PRO A 136 25.46 -13.35 5.97
N GLN A 137 24.94 -13.55 7.19
CA GLN A 137 25.73 -13.86 8.39
C GLN A 137 26.25 -15.29 8.39
N GLY A 138 25.62 -16.18 7.62
CA GLY A 138 25.95 -17.59 7.47
C GLY A 138 24.97 -18.54 8.19
N GLU A 139 23.98 -18.00 8.88
CA GLU A 139 22.95 -18.79 9.57
C GLU A 139 22.00 -19.42 8.54
N ALA A 140 21.65 -20.68 8.78
CA ALA A 140 20.86 -21.47 7.87
C ALA A 140 19.46 -21.73 8.44
N PHE A 141 18.44 -21.32 7.67
CA PHE A 141 17.04 -21.50 7.97
C PHE A 141 16.44 -22.50 6.99
N SER A 142 16.07 -23.67 7.47
CA SER A 142 15.34 -24.64 6.65
C SER A 142 13.91 -24.18 6.47
N VAL A 143 13.52 -23.94 5.23
CA VAL A 143 12.12 -23.77 4.85
C VAL A 143 11.42 -25.10 5.12
N HIS A 144 10.36 -25.09 5.92
CA HIS A 144 9.64 -26.30 6.33
C HIS A 144 9.40 -27.23 5.14
N ARG A 145 9.68 -28.54 5.29
CA ARG A 145 9.50 -29.53 4.22
C ARG A 145 8.09 -29.43 3.66
N MET A 146 7.96 -28.94 2.43
CA MET A 146 6.67 -28.76 1.79
C MET A 146 6.33 -30.02 1.02
N THR A 147 5.29 -30.73 1.46
CA THR A 147 4.80 -31.93 0.78
C THR A 147 3.57 -31.60 -0.03
N SER A 148 3.61 -31.92 -1.33
CA SER A 148 2.44 -31.86 -2.19
C SER A 148 1.84 -33.27 -2.28
N THR A 149 0.69 -33.46 -1.65
CA THR A 149 -0.18 -34.61 -1.92
C THR A 149 -1.34 -34.14 -2.77
N ARG A 150 -1.87 -35.01 -3.63
CA ARG A 150 -2.85 -34.68 -4.68
C ARG A 150 -4.25 -34.33 -4.12
N GLU A 151 -4.34 -33.40 -3.19
CA GLU A 151 -5.54 -32.63 -2.88
C GLU A 151 -5.17 -31.15 -3.06
N LEU A 152 -5.34 -30.67 -4.30
CA LEU A 152 -5.31 -29.25 -4.60
C LEU A 152 -6.35 -28.56 -3.69
N PRO A 153 -5.99 -27.54 -2.90
CA PRO A 153 -6.98 -26.62 -2.38
C PRO A 153 -7.68 -25.99 -3.58
N VAL A 154 -9.00 -25.88 -3.49
CA VAL A 154 -9.84 -25.22 -4.49
C VAL A 154 -9.45 -23.73 -4.53
N HIS A 155 -8.51 -23.37 -5.41
CA HIS A 155 -8.37 -21.98 -5.82
C HIS A 155 -9.56 -21.62 -6.70
N GLY A 156 -10.44 -20.76 -6.16
CA GLY A 156 -11.49 -20.08 -6.92
C GLY A 156 -10.84 -19.23 -8.02
N SER A 157 -10.91 -19.71 -9.25
CA SER A 157 -10.25 -19.17 -10.44
C SER A 157 -10.77 -17.79 -10.84
N GLY A 158 -9.84 -16.86 -11.07
CA GLY A 158 -10.06 -15.65 -11.89
C GLY A 158 -9.04 -15.47 -13.03
N GLN A 159 -7.96 -16.26 -13.06
CA GLN A 159 -7.02 -16.27 -14.18
C GLN A 159 -7.11 -17.62 -14.90
N LYS A 160 -7.35 -17.56 -16.20
CA LYS A 160 -7.31 -18.71 -17.10
C LYS A 160 -5.85 -19.20 -17.15
N PRO A 161 -5.54 -20.45 -16.77
CA PRO A 161 -4.19 -20.96 -16.88
C PRO A 161 -3.84 -21.10 -18.37
N THR A 162 -2.69 -20.55 -18.76
CA THR A 162 -2.03 -20.89 -20.02
C THR A 162 -1.54 -22.33 -19.92
N ASN A 163 -2.09 -23.23 -20.75
CA ASN A 163 -1.59 -24.56 -21.11
C ASN A 163 -0.44 -25.15 -20.25
N GLY A 164 -0.75 -25.60 -19.03
CA GLY A 164 0.17 -26.33 -18.15
C GLY A 164 -0.45 -27.67 -17.71
N SER A 165 0.36 -28.73 -17.65
CA SER A 165 -0.09 -30.00 -17.07
C SER A 165 -0.36 -29.84 -15.57
N SER A 166 -1.35 -30.54 -15.01
CA SER A 166 -1.71 -30.45 -13.57
C SER A 166 -0.52 -30.65 -12.60
N GLY A 167 0.53 -31.35 -13.02
CA GLY A 167 1.76 -31.52 -12.22
C GLY A 167 2.66 -30.28 -12.19
N THR A 168 2.63 -29.44 -13.21
CA THR A 168 3.41 -28.19 -13.27
C THR A 168 2.84 -27.15 -12.31
N LEU A 169 1.51 -27.04 -12.29
CA LEU A 169 0.80 -26.14 -11.37
C LEU A 169 1.07 -26.49 -9.89
N ALA A 170 1.15 -27.78 -9.56
CA ALA A 170 1.46 -28.21 -8.20
C ALA A 170 2.87 -27.82 -7.76
N VAL A 171 3.85 -27.91 -8.68
CA VAL A 171 5.24 -27.49 -8.42
C VAL A 171 5.33 -25.98 -8.25
N GLU A 172 4.69 -25.20 -9.13
CA GLU A 172 4.63 -23.74 -9.05
C GLU A 172 4.04 -23.28 -7.71
N GLU A 173 2.89 -23.84 -7.30
CA GLU A 173 2.24 -23.50 -6.03
C GLU A 173 3.11 -23.88 -4.81
N THR A 174 3.78 -25.02 -4.85
CA THR A 174 4.68 -25.46 -3.77
C THR A 174 5.89 -24.55 -3.66
N LEU A 175 6.51 -24.18 -4.78
CA LEU A 175 7.62 -23.22 -4.81
C LEU A 175 7.17 -21.82 -4.39
N ARG A 176 5.96 -21.39 -4.73
CA ARG A 176 5.40 -20.11 -4.28
C ARG A 176 5.21 -20.06 -2.77
N ARG A 177 4.74 -21.13 -2.14
CA ARG A 177 4.68 -21.23 -0.68
C ARG A 177 6.07 -21.17 -0.06
N ALA A 178 7.03 -21.89 -0.63
CA ALA A 178 8.40 -21.88 -0.14
C ALA A 178 9.04 -20.49 -0.27
N ALA A 179 8.79 -19.80 -1.39
CA ALA A 179 9.22 -18.44 -1.65
C ALA A 179 8.60 -17.44 -0.66
N MET A 180 7.31 -17.61 -0.29
CA MET A 180 6.67 -16.80 0.76
C MET A 180 7.34 -16.98 2.12
N GLU A 181 7.74 -18.19 2.50
CA GLU A 181 8.44 -18.43 3.77
C GLU A 181 9.86 -17.84 3.76
N ILE A 182 10.57 -17.95 2.63
CA ILE A 182 11.86 -17.26 2.43
C ILE A 182 11.67 -15.74 2.58
N LEU A 183 10.64 -15.18 1.92
CA LEU A 183 10.36 -13.75 1.96
C LEU A 183 10.02 -13.29 3.38
N LYS A 184 9.28 -14.09 4.16
CA LYS A 184 8.97 -13.81 5.57
C LYS A 184 10.21 -13.65 6.43
N HIS A 185 11.22 -14.49 6.22
CA HIS A 185 12.51 -14.36 6.90
C HIS A 185 13.33 -13.15 6.43
N GLN A 186 13.21 -12.77 5.15
CA GLN A 186 13.96 -11.66 4.58
C GLN A 186 13.33 -10.29 4.85
N SER A 187 12.00 -10.20 4.88
CA SER A 187 11.25 -8.99 5.19
C SER A 187 9.82 -9.32 5.60
N VAL A 188 9.53 -9.14 6.88
CA VAL A 188 8.18 -9.34 7.44
C VAL A 188 7.16 -8.39 6.78
N LEU A 189 7.58 -7.18 6.40
CA LEU A 189 6.72 -6.22 5.70
C LEU A 189 6.34 -6.70 4.29
N LEU A 190 7.31 -7.14 3.48
CA LEU A 190 7.02 -7.64 2.13
C LEU A 190 6.15 -8.91 2.18
N TYR A 191 6.34 -9.75 3.20
CA TYR A 191 5.47 -10.89 3.45
C TYR A 191 4.04 -10.45 3.77
N ALA A 192 3.85 -9.50 4.70
CA ALA A 192 2.54 -8.95 5.05
C ALA A 192 1.84 -8.31 3.84
N ASP A 193 2.59 -7.59 3.00
CA ASP A 193 2.09 -6.99 1.76
C ASP A 193 1.57 -8.04 0.77
N ASN A 194 2.30 -9.16 0.61
CA ASN A 194 1.84 -10.27 -0.23
C ASN A 194 0.60 -10.97 0.36
N LEU A 195 0.52 -11.11 1.70
CA LEU A 195 -0.68 -11.62 2.35
C LEU A 195 -1.90 -10.71 2.09
N LEU A 196 -1.72 -9.40 2.23
CA LEU A 196 -2.78 -8.42 1.95
C LEU A 196 -3.25 -8.51 0.51
N GLN A 197 -2.33 -8.51 -0.46
CA GLN A 197 -2.66 -8.61 -1.88
C GLN A 197 -3.41 -9.91 -2.19
N ASN A 198 -2.95 -11.04 -1.66
CA ASN A 198 -3.61 -12.33 -1.83
C ASN A 198 -5.03 -12.30 -1.24
N GLN A 199 -5.19 -11.72 -0.04
CA GLN A 199 -6.49 -11.63 0.62
C GLN A 199 -7.48 -10.73 -0.16
N GLN A 200 -6.99 -9.64 -0.77
CA GLN A 200 -7.79 -8.79 -1.65
C GLN A 200 -8.20 -9.53 -2.93
N HIS A 201 -7.32 -10.34 -3.52
CA HIS A 201 -7.71 -11.18 -4.65
C HIS A 201 -8.77 -12.23 -4.26
N GLN A 202 -8.63 -12.84 -3.09
CA GLN A 202 -9.61 -13.78 -2.57
C GLN A 202 -10.97 -13.13 -2.33
N CYS A 203 -11.02 -11.87 -1.85
CA CYS A 203 -12.25 -11.10 -1.75
C CYS A 203 -13.05 -11.08 -3.06
N PHE A 204 -12.36 -10.94 -4.20
CA PHE A 204 -13.02 -10.87 -5.50
C PHE A 204 -13.39 -12.23 -6.11
N SER A 205 -12.88 -13.35 -5.59
CA SER A 205 -13.26 -14.70 -6.07
C SER A 205 -14.74 -15.00 -5.79
N GLU A 206 -15.47 -15.67 -6.69
CA GLU A 206 -16.96 -15.79 -6.64
C GLU A 206 -17.56 -16.26 -5.30
N SER A 207 -16.81 -17.05 -4.52
CA SER A 207 -17.22 -17.58 -3.20
C SER A 207 -16.35 -17.09 -2.04
N GLY A 208 -15.36 -16.24 -2.31
CA GLY A 208 -14.41 -15.76 -1.31
C GLY A 208 -15.04 -14.88 -0.25
N LYS A 209 -14.56 -15.04 0.97
CA LYS A 209 -14.84 -14.13 2.08
C LYS A 209 -13.66 -13.18 2.23
N CYS A 210 -13.95 -11.90 2.45
CA CYS A 210 -12.95 -10.96 2.91
C CYS A 210 -12.65 -11.24 4.39
N ASP A 211 -11.54 -11.93 4.68
CA ASP A 211 -11.04 -12.13 6.04
C ASP A 211 -9.62 -11.57 6.14
N PHE A 212 -9.49 -10.37 6.69
CA PHE A 212 -8.19 -9.70 6.83
C PHE A 212 -7.51 -9.97 8.17
N ARG A 213 -8.03 -10.90 9.01
CA ARG A 213 -7.55 -11.05 10.39
C ARG A 213 -6.08 -11.42 10.50
N GLU A 214 -5.62 -12.41 9.73
CA GLU A 214 -4.20 -12.80 9.71
C GLU A 214 -3.32 -11.64 9.24
N VAL A 215 -3.79 -10.89 8.24
CA VAL A 215 -3.08 -9.72 7.71
C VAL A 215 -3.00 -8.61 8.77
N GLN A 216 -4.10 -8.34 9.48
CA GLN A 216 -4.14 -7.37 10.59
C GLN A 216 -3.16 -7.77 11.70
N GLU A 217 -3.23 -9.02 12.17
CA GLU A 217 -2.34 -9.53 13.22
C GLU A 217 -0.86 -9.41 12.81
N THR A 218 -0.54 -9.62 11.53
CA THR A 218 0.82 -9.50 11.01
C THR A 218 1.29 -8.04 11.02
N TYR A 219 0.48 -7.10 10.51
CA TYR A 219 0.88 -5.68 10.56
C TYR A 219 0.88 -5.11 11.97
N ASP A 220 0.00 -5.55 12.88
CA ASP A 220 0.02 -5.15 14.29
C ASP A 220 1.35 -5.53 14.95
N GLN A 221 1.89 -6.72 14.65
CA GLN A 221 3.20 -7.15 15.13
C GLN A 221 4.32 -6.26 14.60
N ILE A 222 4.29 -5.94 13.29
CA ILE A 222 5.28 -5.05 12.67
C ILE A 222 5.21 -3.64 13.27
N ALA A 223 4.00 -3.09 13.42
CA ALA A 223 3.77 -1.76 14.01
C ALA A 223 4.23 -1.68 15.47
N ALA A 224 4.10 -2.77 16.23
CA ALA A 224 4.60 -2.90 17.59
C ALA A 224 6.13 -3.05 17.69
N GLY A 225 6.84 -3.19 16.56
CA GLY A 225 8.28 -3.45 16.52
C GLY A 225 8.66 -4.91 16.86
N VAL A 226 7.69 -5.82 16.84
CA VAL A 226 7.93 -7.25 17.03
C VAL A 226 8.34 -7.83 15.68
N GLY A 227 9.64 -7.84 15.40
CA GLY A 227 10.21 -8.69 14.34
C GLY A 227 9.83 -10.15 14.61
N ALA A 228 9.55 -10.91 13.56
CA ALA A 228 9.01 -12.26 13.66
C ALA A 228 9.97 -13.26 14.34
N GLU A 229 10.10 -13.19 15.67
CA GLU A 229 10.47 -14.34 16.48
C GLU A 229 9.24 -15.24 16.56
N GLN A 230 9.33 -16.44 15.98
CA GLN A 230 8.37 -17.50 16.29
C GLN A 230 8.39 -17.74 17.81
N PRO A 231 7.26 -17.58 18.53
CA PRO A 231 7.18 -18.09 19.87
C PRO A 231 7.07 -19.60 19.75
N THR A 232 8.18 -20.30 20.04
CA THR A 232 8.11 -21.72 20.39
C THR A 232 7.00 -21.92 21.42
N SER A 233 6.22 -22.96 21.21
CA SER A 233 4.97 -23.26 21.90
C SER A 233 5.14 -23.39 23.42
N GLN A 234 5.22 -22.28 24.16
CA GLN A 234 5.08 -22.32 25.63
C GLN A 234 4.81 -20.98 26.35
N LYS A 235 4.43 -19.90 25.67
CA LYS A 235 4.03 -18.66 26.38
C LYS A 235 2.72 -18.06 25.85
N ARG A 236 1.61 -18.77 26.09
CA ARG A 236 0.33 -18.09 26.36
C ARG A 236 0.39 -17.46 27.75
N GLN A 237 1.01 -16.30 27.84
CA GLN A 237 0.80 -15.27 28.87
C GLN A 237 1.75 -14.12 28.55
N ALA A 238 1.33 -13.24 27.64
CA ALA A 238 1.99 -11.96 27.46
C ALA A 238 1.68 -11.09 28.70
N SER A 239 2.69 -10.92 29.55
CA SER A 239 2.63 -10.05 30.73
C SER A 239 2.88 -8.60 30.28
N TRP A 240 2.11 -7.67 30.82
CA TRP A 240 2.29 -6.21 30.67
C TRP A 240 3.73 -5.73 30.90
N LEU A 241 4.54 -6.52 31.62
CA LEU A 241 5.96 -6.30 31.85
C LEU A 241 6.82 -6.31 30.58
N THR A 242 6.51 -7.14 29.58
CA THR A 242 7.27 -7.15 28.32
C THR A 242 7.04 -5.86 27.53
N LEU A 243 5.80 -5.35 27.51
CA LEU A 243 5.45 -4.04 26.94
C LEU A 243 6.09 -2.87 27.72
N ALA A 244 6.20 -2.98 29.04
CA ALA A 244 6.83 -1.95 29.88
C ALA A 244 8.35 -1.89 29.69
N LEU A 245 9.02 -3.02 29.45
CA LEU A 245 10.47 -3.10 29.27
C LEU A 245 10.93 -2.59 27.89
N VAL A 246 10.10 -2.76 26.85
CA VAL A 246 10.33 -2.15 25.53
C VAL A 246 10.29 -0.61 25.60
N LYS A 247 9.38 -0.05 26.43
CA LYS A 247 9.34 1.41 26.67
C LYS A 247 10.56 1.96 27.43
N LEU A 248 11.34 1.12 28.10
CA LEU A 248 12.46 1.53 28.96
C LEU A 248 13.84 1.44 28.29
N HIS A 249 13.94 1.15 26.98
CA HIS A 249 15.21 1.12 26.22
C HIS A 249 16.32 0.25 26.88
N VAL A 250 15.98 -0.94 27.37
CA VAL A 250 16.96 -1.83 28.05
C VAL A 250 17.51 -2.95 27.15
N VAL A 251 16.96 -3.14 25.95
CA VAL A 251 17.48 -4.12 24.97
C VAL A 251 17.89 -3.37 23.71
N ASN A 252 19.18 -3.30 23.46
CA ASN A 252 19.77 -2.89 22.19
C ASN A 252 19.99 -4.14 21.35
N ASP A 253 19.16 -4.39 20.34
CA ASP A 253 19.53 -5.23 19.19
C ASP A 253 18.62 -4.91 17.99
N ASP A 254 19.21 -4.72 16.81
CA ASP A 254 18.60 -4.60 15.47
C ASP A 254 17.41 -3.62 15.26
N GLN A 255 17.36 -2.55 16.05
CA GLN A 255 16.26 -1.58 16.05
C GLN A 255 16.12 -0.72 14.77
N ASP A 256 17.17 -0.62 13.95
CA ASP A 256 17.20 0.22 12.74
C ASP A 256 16.22 -0.24 11.64
N SER A 257 15.82 -1.53 11.60
CA SER A 257 14.91 -2.06 10.57
C SER A 257 13.44 -2.13 11.02
N ALA A 258 13.19 -2.31 12.32
CA ALA A 258 11.84 -2.44 12.88
C ALA A 258 11.12 -1.08 12.95
N ASP A 259 11.81 -0.03 13.38
CA ASP A 259 11.25 1.34 13.44
C ASP A 259 10.99 1.90 12.03
N ASP A 260 11.80 1.50 11.05
CA ASP A 260 11.64 1.92 9.65
C ASP A 260 10.38 1.30 8.98
N ASN A 261 9.90 0.15 9.47
CA ASN A 261 8.72 -0.55 8.95
C ASN A 261 7.41 -0.17 9.66
N ALA A 262 7.48 0.24 10.93
CA ALA A 262 6.33 0.63 11.74
C ALA A 262 5.39 1.67 11.07
N PRO A 263 5.86 2.79 10.47
CA PRO A 263 4.98 3.74 9.80
C PRO A 263 4.23 3.12 8.61
N TRP A 264 4.84 2.16 7.91
CA TRP A 264 4.22 1.47 6.78
C TRP A 264 3.19 0.45 7.25
N ALA A 265 3.47 -0.25 8.36
CA ALA A 265 2.52 -1.17 8.97
C ALA A 265 1.27 -0.44 9.49
N GLU A 266 1.44 0.69 10.20
CA GLU A 266 0.34 1.56 10.61
C GLU A 266 -0.47 2.07 9.41
N LEU A 267 0.21 2.39 8.30
CA LEU A 267 -0.47 2.83 7.08
C LEU A 267 -1.32 1.71 6.48
N MET A 268 -0.81 0.48 6.46
CA MET A 268 -1.54 -0.68 5.96
C MET A 268 -2.67 -1.09 6.90
N LEU A 269 -2.49 -1.00 8.21
CA LEU A 269 -3.58 -1.18 9.19
C LEU A 269 -4.68 -0.15 8.93
N SER A 270 -4.34 1.13 8.79
CA SER A 270 -5.32 2.16 8.43
C SER A 270 -6.15 1.78 7.20
N LYS A 271 -5.49 1.31 6.14
CA LYS A 271 -6.15 0.82 4.93
C LYS A 271 -7.03 -0.42 5.20
N ILE A 272 -6.54 -1.41 5.93
CA ILE A 272 -7.29 -2.65 6.21
C ILE A 272 -8.53 -2.36 7.06
N TYR A 273 -8.41 -1.49 8.06
CA TYR A 273 -9.54 -1.07 8.89
C TYR A 273 -10.62 -0.37 8.06
N ASP A 274 -10.23 0.45 7.08
CA ASP A 274 -11.14 1.00 6.08
C ASP A 274 -11.79 -0.11 5.22
N LEU A 275 -11.01 -1.08 4.74
CA LEU A 275 -11.53 -2.24 3.99
C LEU A 275 -12.51 -3.07 4.82
N VAL A 276 -12.34 -3.20 6.13
CA VAL A 276 -13.34 -3.89 6.96
C VAL A 276 -14.47 -2.96 7.39
N GLY A 277 -14.49 -1.68 6.99
CA GLY A 277 -15.53 -0.72 7.35
C GLY A 277 -15.48 -0.29 8.82
N ASP A 278 -14.35 -0.50 9.51
CA ASP A 278 -14.03 0.16 10.77
C ASP A 278 -13.19 1.40 10.50
N TYR A 279 -13.88 2.42 10.01
CA TYR A 279 -13.26 3.68 9.66
C TYR A 279 -12.73 4.45 10.87
N GLY A 280 -13.24 4.20 12.09
CA GLY A 280 -12.70 4.78 13.31
C GLY A 280 -11.29 4.26 13.56
N GLY A 281 -11.11 2.93 13.52
CA GLY A 281 -9.79 2.31 13.58
C GLY A 281 -8.88 2.78 12.43
N ALA A 282 -9.43 2.94 11.22
CA ALA A 282 -8.68 3.44 10.07
C ALA A 282 -8.07 4.83 10.33
N VAL A 283 -8.87 5.73 10.92
CA VAL A 283 -8.43 7.07 11.33
C VAL A 283 -7.40 7.02 12.46
N GLU A 284 -7.59 6.16 13.46
CA GLU A 284 -6.65 6.04 14.58
C GLU A 284 -5.25 5.58 14.12
N HIS A 285 -5.15 4.56 13.27
CA HIS A 285 -3.85 4.13 12.74
C HIS A 285 -3.16 5.21 11.88
N ALA A 286 -3.92 5.95 11.07
CA ALA A 286 -3.37 7.09 10.32
C ALA A 286 -2.89 8.23 11.25
N ARG A 287 -3.58 8.46 12.37
CA ARG A 287 -3.19 9.47 13.37
C ARG A 287 -1.90 9.11 14.08
N VAL A 288 -1.68 7.83 14.40
CA VAL A 288 -0.41 7.37 15.01
C VAL A 288 0.77 7.85 14.17
N ILE A 289 0.69 7.75 12.84
CA ILE A 289 1.75 8.21 11.94
C ILE A 289 1.99 9.72 12.07
N VAL A 290 0.92 10.52 12.07
CA VAL A 290 0.98 11.98 12.18
C VAL A 290 1.53 12.43 13.53
N GLU A 291 1.18 11.73 14.60
CA GLU A 291 1.65 12.04 15.95
C GLU A 291 3.12 11.66 16.12
N ARG A 292 3.50 10.45 15.69
CA ARG A 292 4.88 9.95 15.74
C ARG A 292 5.81 10.78 14.88
N SER A 293 5.37 11.23 13.70
CA SER A 293 6.20 12.05 12.81
C SER A 293 6.64 13.40 13.41
N ARG A 294 5.95 13.88 14.45
CA ARG A 294 6.35 15.10 15.19
C ARG A 294 7.56 14.85 16.10
N GLN A 295 7.73 13.61 16.55
CA GLN A 295 8.78 13.18 17.46
C GLN A 295 9.95 12.54 16.72
N ASP A 296 9.63 11.72 15.70
CA ASP A 296 10.59 11.04 14.85
C ASP A 296 10.36 11.37 13.38
N LYS A 297 11.36 11.99 12.74
CA LYS A 297 11.30 12.39 11.33
C LYS A 297 11.27 11.18 10.39
N SER A 298 11.70 9.99 10.81
CA SER A 298 11.66 8.78 9.98
C SER A 298 10.22 8.42 9.57
N TRP A 299 9.23 8.75 10.41
CA TRP A 299 7.80 8.53 10.17
C TRP A 299 7.19 9.52 9.17
N ALA A 300 7.85 10.66 8.94
CA ALA A 300 7.34 11.70 8.04
C ALA A 300 7.18 11.21 6.59
N LYS A 301 7.92 10.17 6.19
CA LYS A 301 7.78 9.51 4.88
C LYS A 301 6.36 9.01 4.62
N ALA A 302 5.64 8.52 5.64
CA ALA A 302 4.29 7.98 5.47
C ALA A 302 3.18 9.05 5.53
N LEU A 303 3.50 10.32 5.89
CA LEU A 303 2.51 11.38 6.11
C LEU A 303 1.53 11.62 4.96
N PRO A 304 1.96 11.74 3.68
CA PRO A 304 1.03 12.00 2.59
C PRO A 304 -0.04 10.92 2.48
N TRP A 305 0.36 9.65 2.65
CA TRP A 305 -0.55 8.51 2.59
C TRP A 305 -1.41 8.38 3.85
N ALA A 306 -0.88 8.73 5.02
CA ALA A 306 -1.63 8.73 6.27
C ALA A 306 -2.79 9.75 6.22
N TYR A 307 -2.52 10.99 5.82
CA TYR A 307 -3.56 12.00 5.62
C TYR A 307 -4.56 11.57 4.53
N TYR A 308 -4.08 10.94 3.46
CA TYR A 308 -4.96 10.39 2.42
C TYR A 308 -5.92 9.32 2.98
N ASN A 309 -5.41 8.32 3.68
CA ASN A 309 -6.22 7.24 4.26
C ASN A 309 -7.22 7.78 5.30
N TRP A 310 -6.78 8.67 6.19
CA TRP A 310 -7.67 9.32 7.17
C TRP A 310 -8.80 10.06 6.45
N GLY A 311 -8.46 10.88 5.45
CA GLY A 311 -9.45 11.63 4.68
C GLY A 311 -10.44 10.76 3.91
N VAL A 312 -9.97 9.64 3.34
CA VAL A 312 -10.82 8.64 2.69
C VAL A 312 -11.77 7.98 3.69
N ALA A 313 -11.27 7.53 4.85
CA ALA A 313 -12.11 6.94 5.89
C ALA A 313 -13.20 7.91 6.39
N LEU A 314 -12.87 9.21 6.50
CA LEU A 314 -13.86 10.25 6.83
C LEU A 314 -14.91 10.43 5.72
N ASN A 315 -14.50 10.38 4.45
CA ASN A 315 -15.44 10.43 3.33
C ASN A 315 -16.37 9.23 3.30
N ASP A 316 -15.85 8.04 3.56
CA ASP A 316 -16.62 6.81 3.58
C ASP A 316 -17.59 6.77 4.77
N LEU A 317 -17.28 7.49 5.86
CA LEU A 317 -18.24 7.83 6.93
C LEU A 317 -19.35 8.79 6.50
N GLY A 318 -19.14 9.59 5.46
CA GLY A 318 -19.98 10.73 5.11
C GLY A 318 -19.59 12.04 5.82
N CYS A 319 -18.45 12.07 6.52
CA CYS A 319 -17.90 13.26 7.16
C CYS A 319 -17.12 14.14 6.16
N TYR A 320 -17.71 14.44 5.00
CA TYR A 320 -17.01 15.05 3.84
C TYR A 320 -16.31 16.40 4.12
N ALA A 321 -16.83 17.20 5.05
CA ALA A 321 -16.19 18.46 5.43
C ALA A 321 -14.85 18.23 6.16
N ALA A 322 -14.85 17.31 7.12
CA ALA A 322 -13.63 16.90 7.81
C ALA A 322 -12.70 16.15 6.85
N GLY A 323 -13.24 15.25 6.01
CA GLY A 323 -12.47 14.56 4.97
C GLY A 323 -11.74 15.51 4.04
N ALA A 324 -12.41 16.56 3.55
CA ALA A 324 -11.80 17.57 2.70
C ALA A 324 -10.67 18.34 3.40
N GLU A 325 -10.79 18.62 4.70
CA GLU A 325 -9.74 19.26 5.50
C GLU A 325 -8.49 18.38 5.58
N VAL A 326 -8.66 17.10 5.95
CA VAL A 326 -7.55 16.15 6.04
C VAL A 326 -6.91 15.87 4.68
N LEU A 327 -7.71 15.74 3.61
CA LEU A 327 -7.20 15.52 2.25
C LEU A 327 -6.45 16.73 1.68
N THR A 328 -6.77 17.94 2.16
CA THR A 328 -5.99 19.12 1.83
C THR A 328 -4.56 18.98 2.38
N GLU A 329 -4.40 18.43 3.60
CA GLU A 329 -3.06 18.11 4.12
C GLU A 329 -2.36 17.04 3.29
N ALA A 330 -3.05 15.99 2.84
CA ALA A 330 -2.45 14.99 1.94
C ALA A 330 -1.88 15.62 0.66
N VAL A 331 -2.63 16.53 0.03
CA VAL A 331 -2.20 17.29 -1.14
C VAL A 331 -1.04 18.25 -0.82
N ASN A 332 -1.06 18.91 0.35
CA ASN A 332 0.03 19.79 0.77
C ASN A 332 1.34 19.02 0.99
N GLN A 333 1.26 17.82 1.59
CA GLN A 333 2.43 16.96 1.83
C GLN A 333 2.98 16.37 0.54
N ASN A 334 2.11 15.96 -0.40
CA ASN A 334 2.53 15.49 -1.72
C ASN A 334 1.63 16.03 -2.85
N PRO A 335 1.98 17.19 -3.44
CA PRO A 335 1.21 17.80 -4.54
C PRO A 335 1.22 16.99 -5.84
N GLN A 336 2.00 15.91 -5.92
CA GLN A 336 2.06 15.02 -7.08
C GLN A 336 1.23 13.74 -6.86
N TYR A 337 0.55 13.61 -5.72
CA TYR A 337 -0.24 12.43 -5.42
C TYR A 337 -1.66 12.52 -6.00
N ALA A 338 -1.83 12.06 -7.25
CA ALA A 338 -3.11 12.10 -7.95
C ALA A 338 -4.30 11.50 -7.17
N PRO A 339 -4.15 10.38 -6.42
CA PRO A 339 -5.22 9.86 -5.55
C PRO A 339 -5.73 10.85 -4.51
N ALA A 340 -4.86 11.65 -3.88
CA ALA A 340 -5.29 12.64 -2.89
C ALA A 340 -6.13 13.76 -3.53
N HIS A 341 -5.70 14.29 -4.67
CA HIS A 341 -6.49 15.25 -5.45
C HIS A 341 -7.85 14.67 -5.86
N ASN A 342 -7.89 13.42 -6.34
CA ASN A 342 -9.14 12.76 -6.72
C ASN A 342 -10.10 12.58 -5.54
N ALA A 343 -9.60 12.14 -4.38
CA ALA A 343 -10.41 11.99 -3.16
C ALA A 343 -10.87 13.35 -2.61
N LEU A 344 -10.05 14.39 -2.70
CA LEU A 344 -10.44 15.74 -2.30
C LEU A 344 -11.55 16.28 -3.21
N SER A 345 -11.45 16.05 -4.52
CA SER A 345 -12.53 16.34 -5.47
C SER A 345 -13.83 15.62 -5.11
N ARG A 346 -13.77 14.32 -4.80
CA ARG A 346 -14.91 13.51 -4.33
C ARG A 346 -15.58 14.13 -3.10
N SER A 347 -14.78 14.57 -2.13
CA SER A 347 -15.26 15.25 -0.91
C SER A 347 -16.06 16.51 -1.24
N TYR A 348 -15.52 17.34 -2.13
CA TYR A 348 -16.18 18.57 -2.56
C TYR A 348 -17.44 18.32 -3.38
N ASN A 349 -17.46 17.31 -4.26
CA ASN A 349 -18.67 16.90 -4.96
C ASN A 349 -19.77 16.46 -3.98
N ALA A 350 -19.44 15.64 -2.99
CA ALA A 350 -20.39 15.20 -1.97
C ALA A 350 -20.93 16.39 -1.13
N LEU A 351 -20.07 17.36 -0.77
CA LEU A 351 -20.50 18.59 -0.10
C LEU A 351 -21.42 19.44 -0.98
N ALA A 352 -21.18 19.50 -2.29
CA ALA A 352 -22.05 20.20 -3.23
C ALA A 352 -23.42 19.51 -3.33
N GLU A 353 -23.46 18.18 -3.37
CA GLU A 353 -24.70 17.40 -3.41
C GLU A 353 -25.53 17.55 -2.13
N ALA A 354 -24.89 17.50 -0.96
CA ALA A 354 -25.55 17.64 0.34
C ALA A 354 -26.21 19.01 0.57
N LYS A 355 -25.76 20.06 -0.13
CA LYS A 355 -26.33 21.42 0.00
C LYS A 355 -27.64 21.63 -0.74
N GLY A 356 -28.07 20.68 -1.57
CA GLY A 356 -29.34 20.72 -2.31
C GLY A 356 -29.48 21.93 -3.24
N ASN A 357 -30.57 21.96 -4.02
CA ASN A 357 -30.86 23.04 -4.99
C ASN A 357 -31.72 24.15 -4.35
N SER A 358 -31.40 24.59 -3.14
CA SER A 358 -32.07 25.77 -2.55
C SER A 358 -31.37 27.03 -3.03
N GLU A 359 -32.15 28.08 -3.34
CA GLU A 359 -31.62 29.39 -3.72
C GLU A 359 -30.66 29.96 -2.65
N SER A 360 -30.91 29.63 -1.38
CA SER A 360 -30.06 29.99 -0.23
C SER A 360 -28.70 29.28 -0.16
N THR A 361 -28.53 28.16 -0.88
CA THR A 361 -27.31 27.34 -0.85
C THR A 361 -26.52 27.38 -2.16
N GLN A 362 -27.00 28.08 -3.17
CA GLN A 362 -26.42 28.16 -4.52
C GLN A 362 -24.95 28.62 -4.52
N ALA A 363 -24.60 29.63 -3.72
CA ALA A 363 -23.23 30.11 -3.61
C ALA A 363 -22.27 29.05 -3.03
N SER A 364 -22.74 28.26 -2.06
CA SER A 364 -21.96 27.17 -1.46
C SER A 364 -21.76 26.03 -2.45
N LEU A 365 -22.82 25.66 -3.19
CA LEU A 365 -22.77 24.65 -4.24
C LEU A 365 -21.75 25.04 -5.33
N THR A 366 -21.81 26.26 -5.84
CA THR A 366 -20.87 26.76 -6.86
C THR A 366 -19.43 26.71 -6.35
N ARG A 367 -19.19 27.13 -5.10
CA ARG A 367 -17.85 27.09 -4.49
C ARG A 367 -17.31 25.67 -4.38
N TYR A 368 -18.12 24.71 -3.93
CA TYR A 368 -17.67 23.33 -3.81
C TYR A 368 -17.41 22.68 -5.16
N ARG A 369 -18.28 22.91 -6.16
CA ARG A 369 -18.04 22.42 -7.53
C ARG A 369 -16.78 23.00 -8.16
N ALA A 370 -16.52 24.30 -7.98
CA ALA A 370 -15.30 24.92 -8.46
C ALA A 370 -14.04 24.30 -7.83
N LYS A 371 -14.07 24.03 -6.51
CA LYS A 371 -12.99 23.31 -5.84
C LYS A 371 -12.86 21.88 -6.36
N ALA A 372 -13.97 21.14 -6.49
CA ALA A 372 -13.95 19.78 -7.02
C ALA A 372 -13.36 19.71 -8.43
N GLN A 373 -13.68 20.69 -9.29
CA GLN A 373 -13.16 20.80 -10.64
C GLN A 373 -11.64 20.96 -10.62
N VAL A 374 -11.10 21.90 -9.84
CA VAL A 374 -9.65 22.15 -9.74
C VAL A 374 -8.90 20.88 -9.34
N GLU A 375 -9.39 20.19 -8.31
CA GLU A 375 -8.74 18.98 -7.81
C GLU A 375 -8.83 17.80 -8.79
N ALA A 376 -9.98 17.63 -9.47
CA ALA A 376 -10.11 16.59 -10.49
C ALA A 376 -9.22 16.87 -11.72
N GLU A 377 -9.13 18.12 -12.17
CA GLU A 377 -8.24 18.53 -13.26
C GLU A 377 -6.77 18.27 -12.90
N GLN A 378 -6.37 18.57 -11.66
CA GLN A 378 -5.02 18.28 -11.18
C GLN A 378 -4.75 16.77 -11.10
N ALA A 379 -5.72 15.96 -10.62
CA ALA A 379 -5.60 14.51 -10.64
C ALA A 379 -5.43 13.94 -12.07
N ILE A 380 -6.19 14.45 -13.05
CA ILE A 380 -6.07 14.07 -14.47
C ILE A 380 -4.73 14.52 -15.06
N LYS A 381 -4.25 15.71 -14.69
CA LYS A 381 -2.95 16.21 -15.14
C LYS A 381 -1.81 15.31 -14.67
N LEU A 382 -1.86 14.88 -13.41
CA LEU A 382 -0.86 13.98 -12.82
C LEU A 382 -0.96 12.55 -13.36
N ASN A 383 -2.19 12.06 -13.57
CA ASN A 383 -2.44 10.75 -14.15
C ASN A 383 -3.60 10.80 -15.17
N PRO A 384 -3.30 10.97 -16.48
CA PRO A 384 -4.31 11.00 -17.54
C PRO A 384 -5.08 9.68 -17.73
N GLY A 385 -4.59 8.58 -17.14
CA GLY A 385 -5.26 7.28 -17.11
C GLY A 385 -6.19 7.10 -15.91
N TYR A 386 -6.28 8.08 -15.00
CA TYR A 386 -7.08 7.95 -13.78
C TYR A 386 -8.58 8.11 -14.07
N GLN A 387 -9.24 6.98 -14.31
CA GLN A 387 -10.64 6.91 -14.71
C GLN A 387 -11.59 7.65 -13.76
N GLU A 388 -11.47 7.44 -12.45
CA GLU A 388 -12.34 8.03 -11.43
C GLU A 388 -12.24 9.56 -11.39
N ALA A 389 -11.09 10.13 -11.74
CA ALA A 389 -10.90 11.58 -11.79
C ALA A 389 -11.75 12.23 -12.90
N TYR A 390 -11.94 11.54 -14.03
CA TYR A 390 -12.89 11.99 -15.06
C TYR A 390 -14.34 11.90 -14.59
N VAL A 391 -14.70 10.89 -13.79
CA VAL A 391 -16.04 10.80 -13.19
C VAL A 391 -16.26 11.98 -12.25
N ASN A 392 -15.32 12.24 -11.34
CA ASN A 392 -15.41 13.34 -10.38
C ASN A 392 -15.40 14.71 -11.08
N LEU A 393 -14.67 14.87 -12.18
CA LEU A 393 -14.73 16.08 -13.01
C LEU A 393 -16.10 16.24 -13.67
N GLY A 394 -16.69 15.15 -14.19
CA GLY A 394 -18.06 15.16 -14.72
C GLY A 394 -19.09 15.61 -13.68
N ASP A 395 -18.99 15.09 -12.45
CA ASP A 395 -19.87 15.45 -11.33
C ASP A 395 -19.72 16.93 -10.93
N ALA A 396 -18.48 17.45 -10.95
CA ALA A 396 -18.18 18.85 -10.66
C ALA A 396 -18.71 19.80 -11.75
N LEU A 397 -18.68 19.38 -13.01
CA LEU A 397 -19.13 20.16 -14.17
C LEU A 397 -20.64 20.10 -14.39
N ARG A 398 -21.34 19.18 -13.73
CA ARG A 398 -22.79 19.07 -13.85
C ARG A 398 -23.42 20.41 -13.44
N PRO A 399 -24.22 21.04 -14.31
CA PRO A 399 -24.82 22.32 -13.99
C PRO A 399 -25.77 22.20 -12.78
N PRO A 400 -25.89 23.24 -11.93
CA PRO A 400 -27.01 23.34 -11.00
C PRO A 400 -28.30 23.42 -11.83
N LEU A 401 -29.45 22.98 -11.28
CA LEU A 401 -30.74 22.97 -11.99
C LEU A 401 -31.30 24.39 -12.24
N VAL A 402 -30.57 25.27 -12.93
CA VAL A 402 -30.98 26.66 -13.19
C VAL A 402 -30.48 27.13 -14.57
N SER A 403 -31.42 27.71 -15.34
CA SER A 403 -31.28 28.31 -16.69
C SER A 403 -31.01 27.35 -17.87
N SER A 404 -31.64 27.56 -19.02
CA SER A 404 -31.65 26.64 -20.17
C SER A 404 -30.41 26.70 -21.09
N SER A 405 -29.72 27.84 -21.20
CA SER A 405 -28.59 28.00 -22.12
C SER A 405 -27.26 27.45 -21.56
N ASP A 406 -26.94 27.78 -20.30
CA ASP A 406 -25.71 27.30 -19.63
C ASP A 406 -25.82 25.82 -19.22
N LEU A 407 -27.06 25.34 -19.04
CA LEU A 407 -27.36 23.93 -18.81
C LEU A 407 -26.88 23.06 -19.97
N HIS A 408 -27.08 23.48 -21.22
CA HIS A 408 -26.66 22.68 -22.37
C HIS A 408 -25.14 22.52 -22.42
N THR A 409 -24.39 23.62 -22.28
CA THR A 409 -22.92 23.59 -22.29
C THR A 409 -22.34 22.81 -21.10
N GLY A 410 -22.92 22.96 -19.90
CA GLY A 410 -22.50 22.21 -18.71
C GLY A 410 -22.78 20.71 -18.83
N VAL A 411 -23.95 20.33 -19.33
CA VAL A 411 -24.32 18.92 -19.57
C VAL A 411 -23.37 18.28 -20.58
N GLU A 412 -23.07 18.94 -21.69
CA GLU A 412 -22.16 18.38 -22.70
C GLU A 412 -20.72 18.27 -22.19
N ARG A 413 -20.25 19.23 -21.40
CA ARG A 413 -18.93 19.14 -20.75
C ARG A 413 -18.86 17.96 -19.78
N ALA A 414 -19.87 17.77 -18.94
CA ALA A 414 -19.94 16.65 -18.00
C ALA A 414 -20.05 15.29 -18.73
N ARG A 415 -20.91 15.20 -19.74
CA ARG A 415 -21.06 14.02 -20.61
C ARG A 415 -19.73 13.57 -21.19
N LYS A 416 -18.96 14.51 -21.76
CA LYS A 416 -17.63 14.23 -22.34
C LYS A 416 -16.68 13.60 -21.33
N MET A 417 -16.75 13.99 -20.06
CA MET A 417 -15.89 13.42 -19.03
C MET A 417 -16.29 11.98 -18.68
N TYR A 418 -17.59 11.69 -18.55
CA TYR A 418 -18.04 10.32 -18.33
C TYR A 418 -17.75 9.40 -19.52
N GLU A 419 -17.91 9.88 -20.75
CA GLU A 419 -17.54 9.15 -21.96
C GLU A 419 -16.04 8.86 -21.99
N LYS A 420 -15.20 9.83 -21.58
CA LYS A 420 -13.76 9.63 -21.44
C LYS A 420 -13.43 8.58 -20.38
N ALA A 421 -14.12 8.59 -19.22
CA ALA A 421 -13.96 7.57 -18.20
C ALA A 421 -14.27 6.17 -18.76
N ILE A 422 -15.38 6.01 -19.49
CA ILE A 422 -15.74 4.73 -20.14
C ILE A 422 -14.72 4.31 -21.20
N ALA A 423 -14.19 5.26 -21.98
CA ALA A 423 -13.19 4.98 -23.00
C ALA A 423 -11.84 4.53 -22.41
N LEU A 424 -11.51 4.93 -21.17
CA LEU A 424 -10.31 4.46 -20.47
C LEU A 424 -10.42 3.00 -20.05
N ASN A 425 -11.55 2.62 -19.44
CA ASN A 425 -11.84 1.24 -19.10
C ASN A 425 -13.36 1.01 -19.04
N ALA A 426 -13.88 0.36 -20.07
CA ALA A 426 -15.30 0.08 -20.16
C ALA A 426 -15.77 -0.92 -19.08
N GLU A 427 -14.91 -1.73 -18.47
CA GLU A 427 -15.34 -2.71 -17.48
C GLU A 427 -15.44 -2.13 -16.07
N SER A 428 -14.69 -1.08 -15.73
CA SER A 428 -14.71 -0.43 -14.40
C SER A 428 -15.42 0.93 -14.38
N ALA A 429 -16.01 1.41 -15.48
CA ALA A 429 -16.67 2.73 -15.50
C ALA A 429 -18.14 2.71 -15.00
N GLY A 430 -18.45 2.03 -13.89
CA GLY A 430 -19.83 1.83 -13.41
C GLY A 430 -20.54 3.15 -13.04
N ARG A 431 -19.89 3.99 -12.23
CA ARG A 431 -20.44 5.32 -11.88
C ARG A 431 -20.65 6.20 -13.12
N ALA A 432 -19.68 6.23 -14.04
CA ALA A 432 -19.77 7.04 -15.25
C ALA A 432 -21.01 6.67 -16.10
N ARG A 433 -21.26 5.37 -16.27
CA ARG A 433 -22.46 4.86 -16.96
C ARG A 433 -23.74 5.24 -16.25
N GLN A 434 -23.77 5.07 -14.93
CA GLN A 434 -24.92 5.47 -14.12
C GLN A 434 -25.22 6.96 -14.33
N GLN A 435 -24.20 7.83 -14.24
CA GLN A 435 -24.40 9.27 -14.44
C GLN A 435 -24.87 9.60 -15.86
N LEU A 436 -24.30 8.98 -16.91
CA LEU A 436 -24.75 9.17 -18.29
C LEU A 436 -26.20 8.74 -18.53
N ALA A 437 -26.66 7.68 -17.88
CA ALA A 437 -28.05 7.23 -18.00
C ALA A 437 -29.04 8.16 -17.29
N LEU A 438 -28.60 8.91 -16.28
CA LEU A 438 -29.41 9.93 -15.60
C LEU A 438 -29.43 11.27 -16.35
N MET A 439 -28.56 11.46 -17.35
CA MET A 439 -28.50 12.67 -18.16
C MET A 439 -29.57 12.68 -19.28
N PRO A 440 -29.97 13.87 -19.79
CA PRO A 440 -30.87 13.97 -20.93
C PRO A 440 -30.39 13.14 -22.12
N GLY A 441 -31.28 12.32 -22.71
CA GLY A 441 -30.95 11.42 -23.82
C GLY A 441 -30.21 10.13 -23.42
N GLY A 442 -29.93 9.90 -22.13
CA GLY A 442 -29.37 8.65 -21.63
C GLY A 442 -30.37 7.49 -21.60
N SER A 443 -29.86 6.25 -21.59
CA SER A 443 -30.67 5.02 -21.50
C SER A 443 -30.30 4.20 -20.27
N VAL A 444 -31.23 4.08 -19.32
CA VAL A 444 -31.07 3.26 -18.10
C VAL A 444 -30.98 1.77 -18.42
N ALA A 445 -31.60 1.31 -19.52
CA ALA A 445 -31.59 -0.09 -19.93
C ALA A 445 -30.16 -0.62 -20.18
N HIS A 446 -29.28 0.20 -20.76
CA HIS A 446 -27.89 -0.17 -21.02
C HIS A 446 -27.06 -0.32 -19.73
N VAL A 447 -27.40 0.44 -18.67
CA VAL A 447 -26.75 0.34 -17.36
C VAL A 447 -27.18 -0.93 -16.65
N VAL A 448 -28.47 -1.25 -16.70
CA VAL A 448 -29.00 -2.51 -16.13
C VAL A 448 -28.41 -3.72 -16.84
N GLU A 449 -28.28 -3.67 -18.17
CA GLU A 449 -27.63 -4.73 -18.94
C GLU A 449 -26.16 -4.91 -18.53
N TRP A 450 -25.39 -3.83 -18.38
CA TRP A 450 -24.01 -3.87 -17.89
C TRP A 450 -23.91 -4.42 -16.47
N ASN A 451 -24.74 -3.95 -15.54
CA ASN A 451 -24.81 -4.47 -14.16
C ASN A 451 -25.19 -5.96 -14.12
N SER A 452 -25.91 -6.47 -15.13
CA SER A 452 -26.34 -7.88 -15.17
C SER A 452 -25.24 -8.85 -15.64
N LYS A 453 -24.16 -8.35 -16.24
CA LYS A 453 -22.92 -9.11 -16.42
C LYS A 453 -22.30 -9.27 -15.03
N LYS A 454 -22.37 -10.48 -14.45
CA LYS A 454 -21.91 -10.75 -13.08
C LYS A 454 -20.44 -10.35 -12.90
N ARG A 455 -20.21 -9.16 -12.34
CA ARG A 455 -18.90 -8.68 -11.88
C ARG A 455 -18.70 -9.16 -10.45
N PRO A 456 -17.92 -10.23 -10.20
CA PRO A 456 -17.75 -10.76 -8.85
C PRO A 456 -17.11 -9.76 -7.89
N GLU A 457 -16.41 -8.74 -8.40
CA GLU A 457 -15.85 -7.61 -7.66
C GLU A 457 -16.90 -6.56 -7.25
N CYS A 458 -18.05 -6.49 -7.91
CA CYS A 458 -19.17 -5.58 -7.57
C CYS A 458 -20.33 -6.28 -6.83
N ARG A 459 -20.10 -7.49 -6.32
CA ARG A 459 -21.14 -8.26 -5.62
C ARG A 459 -21.43 -7.70 -4.22
N LYS A 460 -22.57 -8.13 -3.66
CA LYS A 460 -22.92 -7.81 -2.27
C LYS A 460 -21.93 -8.40 -1.27
N GLY A 461 -21.60 -7.63 -0.23
CA GLY A 461 -20.68 -8.05 0.84
C GLY A 461 -19.21 -7.70 0.59
N ILE A 462 -18.90 -7.07 -0.54
CA ILE A 462 -17.59 -6.43 -0.77
C ILE A 462 -17.58 -5.07 -0.04
N PRO A 463 -16.47 -4.71 0.63
CA PRO A 463 -16.28 -3.39 1.23
C PRO A 463 -16.52 -2.22 0.27
N SER A 464 -17.09 -1.12 0.76
CA SER A 464 -17.39 0.07 -0.06
C SER A 464 -16.14 0.61 -0.76
N SER A 465 -15.01 0.67 -0.08
CA SER A 465 -13.75 1.14 -0.67
C SER A 465 -13.22 0.21 -1.77
N LEU A 466 -13.43 -1.11 -1.67
CA LEU A 466 -13.13 -2.05 -2.76
C LEU A 466 -14.11 -1.95 -3.92
N LEU A 467 -15.40 -1.72 -3.65
CA LEU A 467 -16.41 -1.48 -4.69
C LEU A 467 -16.07 -0.22 -5.48
N GLU A 468 -15.67 0.85 -4.80
CA GLU A 468 -15.23 2.08 -5.43
C GLU A 468 -13.95 1.88 -6.25
N ALA A 469 -12.93 1.21 -5.69
CA ALA A 469 -11.69 0.91 -6.41
C ALA A 469 -11.91 -0.01 -7.62
N SER A 470 -12.95 -0.84 -7.58
CA SER A 470 -13.39 -1.69 -8.71
C SER A 470 -14.25 -0.93 -9.73
N GLY A 471 -14.56 0.34 -9.44
CA GLY A 471 -15.36 1.19 -10.31
C GLY A 471 -16.82 0.74 -10.43
N CYS A 472 -17.37 0.20 -9.34
CA CYS A 472 -18.78 -0.15 -9.26
C CYS A 472 -19.66 1.13 -9.26
N SER A 473 -20.90 1.00 -9.69
CA SER A 473 -21.91 2.07 -9.64
C SER A 473 -22.32 2.39 -8.19
N ASP A 474 -22.90 3.57 -7.94
CA ASP A 474 -23.39 3.94 -6.61
C ASP A 474 -24.50 3.00 -6.13
N ALA A 475 -25.28 2.46 -7.08
CA ALA A 475 -26.31 1.46 -6.78
C ALA A 475 -25.68 0.17 -6.23
N GLU A 476 -24.59 -0.30 -6.84
CA GLU A 476 -23.84 -1.46 -6.36
C GLU A 476 -23.19 -1.18 -5.02
N ILE A 477 -22.54 -0.02 -4.85
CA ILE A 477 -21.91 0.43 -3.59
C ILE A 477 -22.93 0.44 -2.45
N ARG A 478 -24.10 1.08 -2.63
CA ARG A 478 -25.18 1.10 -1.62
C ARG A 478 -25.73 -0.30 -1.32
N SER A 479 -25.86 -1.14 -2.33
CA SER A 479 -26.36 -2.52 -2.17
C SER A 479 -25.35 -3.45 -1.47
N GLY A 480 -24.05 -3.19 -1.65
CA GLY A 480 -22.95 -3.93 -1.04
C GLY A 480 -22.74 -3.57 0.43
N ALA A 481 -22.89 -2.29 0.79
CA ALA A 481 -22.86 -1.80 2.17
C ALA A 481 -23.94 -2.44 3.07
N SER A 482 -24.98 -3.04 2.47
CA SER A 482 -26.15 -3.60 3.18
C SER A 482 -25.89 -4.91 3.94
N ARG A 483 -24.62 -5.35 4.15
CA ARG A 483 -24.30 -6.56 4.96
C ARG A 483 -23.36 -6.35 6.15
N ARG A 484 -23.16 -5.10 6.57
CA ARG A 484 -22.73 -4.81 7.95
C ARG A 484 -23.76 -4.00 8.73
N ILE A 485 -25.02 -4.09 8.33
CA ILE A 485 -26.16 -3.67 9.15
C ILE A 485 -27.34 -4.61 8.82
N GLU A 486 -27.43 -5.74 9.51
CA GLU A 486 -28.77 -6.24 9.85
C GLU A 486 -29.37 -5.16 10.75
N PHE A 487 -30.15 -4.26 10.16
CA PHE A 487 -30.80 -3.17 10.86
C PHE A 487 -31.80 -3.74 11.86
N THR A 488 -31.34 -4.05 13.07
CA THR A 488 -32.22 -3.89 14.22
C THR A 488 -32.59 -2.40 14.29
N SER A 489 -33.84 -2.12 14.67
CA SER A 489 -34.38 -0.77 14.81
C SER A 489 -33.58 0.14 15.76
N ALA A 490 -32.61 -0.41 16.50
CA ALA A 490 -31.71 0.32 17.39
C ALA A 490 -30.52 1.01 16.68
N GLU A 491 -30.07 0.55 15.50
CA GLU A 491 -28.88 1.09 14.82
C GLU A 491 -29.17 2.01 13.64
N ARG A 492 -30.46 2.18 13.28
CA ARG A 492 -30.93 3.21 12.32
C ARG A 492 -30.64 4.64 12.83
N ALA A 493 -30.12 4.79 14.05
CA ALA A 493 -29.65 6.02 14.67
C ALA A 493 -28.17 6.39 14.37
N ARG A 494 -27.45 5.65 13.51
CA ARG A 494 -26.03 5.94 13.18
C ARG A 494 -25.80 6.35 11.72
N MET A 495 -26.40 7.45 11.28
CA MET A 495 -25.57 8.39 10.50
C MET A 495 -24.50 8.90 11.49
N PRO A 496 -23.23 9.12 11.09
CA PRO A 496 -22.26 9.65 12.05
C PRO A 496 -22.85 10.92 12.65
N THR A 497 -22.95 10.94 13.98
CA THR A 497 -23.42 12.15 14.63
C THR A 497 -22.43 13.27 14.29
N PRO A 498 -22.86 14.54 14.26
CA PRO A 498 -21.92 15.66 14.15
C PRO A 498 -20.79 15.58 15.20
N GLY A 499 -21.04 14.93 16.35
CA GLY A 499 -20.03 14.59 17.36
C GLY A 499 -18.96 13.64 16.83
N THR A 500 -19.35 12.53 16.21
CA THR A 500 -18.43 11.53 15.62
C THR A 500 -17.53 12.15 14.55
N CYS A 501 -18.09 12.94 13.62
CA CYS A 501 -17.27 13.62 12.61
C CYS A 501 -16.28 14.62 13.22
N ARG A 502 -16.65 15.26 14.33
CA ARG A 502 -15.79 16.21 15.05
C ARG A 502 -14.67 15.47 15.79
N GLU A 503 -14.97 14.39 16.50
CA GLU A 503 -13.97 13.59 17.23
C GLU A 503 -12.90 13.02 16.30
N LEU A 504 -13.31 12.63 15.09
CA LEU A 504 -12.42 12.09 14.07
C LEU A 504 -11.77 13.18 13.19
N SER A 505 -12.04 14.47 13.42
CA SER A 505 -11.44 15.56 12.61
C SER A 505 -10.02 15.89 13.01
N LEU A 506 -9.29 16.54 12.10
CA LEU A 506 -7.93 17.04 12.34
C LEU A 506 -7.93 18.12 13.44
N GLN A 507 -8.82 19.10 13.36
CA GLN A 507 -8.93 20.20 14.32
C GLN A 507 -9.16 19.72 15.75
N HIS A 508 -9.96 18.67 15.94
CA HIS A 508 -10.18 18.14 17.28
C HIS A 508 -8.90 17.56 17.89
N GLN A 509 -8.09 16.90 17.07
CA GLN A 509 -6.81 16.35 17.51
C GLN A 509 -5.78 17.43 17.81
N GLU A 510 -5.66 18.45 16.95
CA GLU A 510 -4.77 19.58 17.22
C GLU A 510 -5.12 20.28 18.54
N ASN A 511 -6.41 20.49 18.79
CA ASN A 511 -6.89 21.06 20.06
C ASN A 511 -6.64 20.14 21.27
N LYS A 512 -6.71 18.82 21.10
CA LYS A 512 -6.40 17.84 22.16
C LYS A 512 -4.92 17.91 22.53
N LEU A 513 -4.04 17.98 21.54
CA LEU A 513 -2.59 18.03 21.71
C LEU A 513 -2.11 19.36 22.33
N LEU A 514 -2.72 20.48 21.96
CA LEU A 514 -2.46 21.78 22.61
C LEU A 514 -2.81 21.74 24.11
N LYS A 515 -3.95 21.14 24.47
CA LYS A 515 -4.37 21.00 25.87
C LYS A 515 -3.48 20.08 26.70
N THR A 516 -2.86 19.06 26.10
CA THR A 516 -1.90 18.20 26.80
C THR A 516 -0.56 18.89 26.98
N ALA A 517 -0.09 19.65 25.98
CA ALA A 517 1.13 20.45 26.09
C ALA A 517 1.02 21.54 27.17
N ASP A 518 -0.13 22.21 27.28
CA ASP A 518 -0.39 23.20 28.34
C ASP A 518 -0.39 22.57 29.74
N LYS A 519 -0.83 21.31 29.88
CA LYS A 519 -0.80 20.58 31.15
C LYS A 519 0.62 20.17 31.54
N GLU A 520 1.41 19.65 30.61
CA GLU A 520 2.81 19.28 30.86
C GLU A 520 3.66 20.51 31.21
N ASN A 521 3.44 21.64 30.54
CA ASN A 521 4.11 22.91 30.87
C ASN A 521 3.60 23.54 32.19
N GLY A 522 2.34 23.26 32.57
CA GLY A 522 1.75 23.66 33.85
C GLY A 522 2.26 22.85 35.06
N GLU A 523 2.72 21.62 34.86
CA GLU A 523 3.36 20.81 35.93
C GLU A 523 4.84 21.16 36.13
N ILE A 524 5.54 21.64 35.10
CA ILE A 524 6.94 22.11 35.21
C ILE A 524 7.06 23.40 36.02
N THR A 525 5.98 24.18 36.17
CA THR A 525 5.98 25.43 36.97
C THR A 525 5.73 25.23 38.47
N ALA A 526 5.54 23.98 38.95
CA ALA A 526 5.35 23.70 40.37
C ALA A 526 6.64 23.31 41.13
N LEU A 527 7.80 23.22 40.47
CA LEU A 527 9.07 22.80 41.11
C LEU A 527 10.23 23.81 40.97
N ALA A 528 9.93 25.11 40.93
CA ALA A 528 10.94 26.16 41.02
C ALA A 528 10.44 27.34 41.87
N LEU A 529 10.31 27.13 43.18
CA LEU A 529 10.21 28.22 44.15
C LEU A 529 11.14 27.90 45.32
N HIS A 530 12.39 28.33 45.21
CA HIS A 530 13.25 28.66 46.34
C HIS A 530 14.39 29.61 45.89
N VAL A 531 14.53 30.74 46.62
CA VAL A 531 15.67 31.70 46.67
C VAL A 531 15.72 32.69 45.49
N GLU A 532 15.76 34.03 45.57
CA GLU A 532 15.94 35.13 46.55
C GLU A 532 15.39 36.40 45.82
N GLY A 533 14.81 37.45 46.39
CA GLY A 533 15.20 38.18 47.58
C GLY A 533 16.05 39.43 47.28
N ALA A 534 15.59 40.42 46.50
CA ALA A 534 16.10 41.81 46.57
C ALA A 534 15.23 42.86 45.80
N THR A 535 14.47 43.63 46.57
CA THR A 535 14.23 45.10 46.50
C THR A 535 14.63 45.88 45.22
N HIS A 536 13.71 46.64 44.60
CA HIS A 536 13.39 48.05 44.91
C HIS A 536 12.67 48.78 43.75
N LYS A 537 11.68 49.60 44.16
CA LYS A 537 11.17 50.85 43.54
C LYS A 537 10.18 50.81 42.37
N SER A 538 8.95 51.15 42.77
CA SER A 538 7.94 51.93 42.06
C SER A 538 8.48 53.21 41.39
N ALA A 539 7.94 53.54 40.21
CA ALA A 539 7.33 54.84 39.89
C ALA A 539 6.73 54.87 38.47
N ASP A 540 5.45 55.22 38.41
CA ASP A 540 4.68 55.98 37.41
C ASP A 540 5.31 56.30 36.03
N ARG A 541 4.62 55.97 34.94
CA ARG A 541 3.47 56.72 34.41
C ARG A 541 2.72 55.95 33.32
#